data_AF-A0A953CQ18-F1
#
_entry.id   AF-A0A953CQ18-F1
#
_cell.length_a   1.000
_cell.length_b   1.000
_cell.length_c   1.000
_cell.angle_alpha   90.00
_cell.angle_beta   90.00
_cell.angle_gamma   90.00
#
_symmetry.space_group_name_H-M   'P 1'
#
loop_
_entity.id
_entity.type
_entity.pdbx_description
1 polymer ?
#
loop_
_entity_poly.entity_id
_entity_poly.type
_entity_poly.pdbx_seq_one_letter_code
_entity_poly.pdbx_strand_id
1 'polypeptide(L)'
;MYESFYGLTAKPFQLSPDPEFFFGSRGHRRAMAYLEYGLHQAEGFIVVTGEVGAGKTTLVQQLLRRLPVNNVVPVQVVTTQ
;
A
#
# COMPACT_ATOMS: atom_id res chain seq x y z
N MET A 1 -11.70 -25.33 4.87
CA MET A 1 -13.06 -25.94 4.80
C MET A 1 -13.94 -25.13 3.87
N TYR A 2 -14.07 -23.82 4.10
CA TYR A 2 -14.75 -22.93 3.15
C TYR A 2 -13.93 -22.66 1.89
N GLU A 3 -12.61 -22.57 2.02
CA GLU A 3 -11.70 -22.28 0.91
C GLU A 3 -11.75 -23.37 -0.16
N SER A 4 -11.64 -24.63 0.27
CA SER A 4 -11.75 -25.80 -0.60
C SER A 4 -13.14 -25.97 -1.20
N PHE A 5 -14.20 -25.61 -0.47
CA PHE A 5 -15.58 -25.74 -0.94
C PHE A 5 -15.93 -24.67 -2.00
N TYR A 6 -15.46 -23.43 -1.82
CA TYR A 6 -15.74 -22.30 -2.72
C TYR A 6 -14.61 -22.01 -3.73
N GLY A 7 -13.52 -22.77 -3.71
CA GLY A 7 -12.37 -22.55 -4.59
C GLY A 7 -11.60 -21.25 -4.29
N LEU A 8 -11.59 -20.81 -3.02
CA LEU A 8 -10.86 -19.61 -2.62
C LEU A 8 -9.39 -19.94 -2.36
N THR A 9 -8.51 -19.00 -2.71
CA THR A 9 -7.06 -19.11 -2.46
C THR A 9 -6.65 -18.61 -1.07
N ALA A 10 -7.56 -17.93 -0.37
CA ALA A 10 -7.34 -17.39 0.97
C ALA A 10 -8.63 -17.43 1.80
N LYS A 11 -8.48 -17.22 3.11
CA LYS A 11 -9.62 -17.18 4.04
C LYS A 11 -10.57 -16.04 3.67
N PRO A 12 -11.85 -16.30 3.41
CA PRO A 12 -12.83 -15.24 3.25
C PRO A 12 -13.07 -14.53 4.60
N PHE A 13 -13.29 -13.21 4.55
CA PHE A 13 -13.67 -12.37 5.71
C PHE A 13 -12.66 -12.29 6.86
N GLN A 14 -11.38 -12.04 6.55
CA GLN A 14 -10.41 -11.72 7.58
C GLN A 14 -10.69 -10.36 8.24
N LEU A 15 -10.48 -10.26 9.55
CA LEU A 15 -10.65 -9.01 10.31
C LEU A 15 -9.52 -8.00 10.06
N SER A 16 -8.35 -8.49 9.66
CA SER A 16 -7.19 -7.65 9.35
C SER A 16 -7.10 -7.46 7.84
N PRO A 17 -6.79 -6.24 7.37
CA PRO A 17 -6.53 -6.01 5.95
C PRO A 17 -5.31 -6.84 5.53
N ASP A 18 -5.47 -7.66 4.50
CA ASP A 18 -4.36 -8.35 3.86
C ASP A 18 -3.83 -7.49 2.69
N PRO A 19 -2.58 -6.99 2.75
CA PRO A 19 -2.06 -6.11 1.71
C PRO A 19 -1.82 -6.83 0.38
N GLU A 20 -1.85 -8.17 0.31
CA GLU A 20 -1.87 -8.89 -0.97
C GLU A 20 -3.14 -8.62 -1.78
N PHE A 21 -4.23 -8.23 -1.11
CA PHE A 21 -5.51 -7.90 -1.74
C PHE A 21 -5.65 -6.39 -2.04
N PHE A 22 -4.54 -5.69 -2.27
CA PHE A 22 -4.58 -4.28 -2.62
C PHE A 22 -5.36 -4.02 -3.92
N PHE A 23 -6.51 -3.36 -3.80
CA PHE A 23 -7.27 -2.87 -4.95
C PHE A 23 -6.81 -1.47 -5.35
N GLY A 24 -6.00 -1.37 -6.40
CA GLY A 24 -5.57 -0.09 -6.93
C GLY A 24 -6.70 0.64 -7.64
N SER A 25 -7.55 1.38 -6.92
CA SER A 25 -8.57 2.24 -7.52
C SER A 25 -7.95 3.30 -8.45
N ARG A 26 -8.76 4.03 -9.23
CA ARG A 26 -8.23 5.10 -10.11
C ARG A 26 -7.41 6.13 -9.33
N GLY A 27 -7.87 6.54 -8.15
CA GLY A 27 -7.15 7.46 -7.29
C GLY A 27 -5.85 6.87 -6.75
N HIS A 28 -5.89 5.63 -6.26
CA HIS A 28 -4.71 4.94 -5.74
C HIS A 28 -3.64 4.71 -6.81
N ARG A 29 -4.02 4.32 -8.03
CA ARG A 29 -3.06 4.15 -9.14
C ARG A 29 -2.38 5.46 -9.50
N ARG A 30 -3.13 6.56 -9.54
CA ARG A 30 -2.56 7.89 -9.81
C ARG A 30 -1.58 8.29 -8.70
N ALA A 31 -1.97 8.14 -7.44
CA ALA A 31 -1.11 8.48 -6.30
C ALA A 31 0.17 7.61 -6.26
N MET A 32 0.05 6.30 -6.55
CA MET A 32 1.19 5.40 -6.63
C MET A 32 2.18 5.82 -7.72
N ALA A 33 1.70 6.19 -8.92
CA ALA A 33 2.57 6.64 -10.00
C ALA A 33 3.38 7.91 -9.63
N TYR A 34 2.77 8.86 -8.90
CA TYR A 34 3.49 10.02 -8.39
C TYR A 34 4.51 9.66 -7.31
N LEU A 35 4.18 8.73 -6.42
CA LEU A 35 5.10 8.26 -5.38
C LEU A 35 6.32 7.56 -5.99
N GLU A 36 6.10 6.66 -6.95
CA GLU A 36 7.16 5.96 -7.67
C GLU A 36 8.04 6.95 -8.44
N TYR A 37 7.44 7.90 -9.16
CA TYR A 37 8.17 8.94 -9.87
C TYR A 37 9.02 9.81 -8.93
N GLY A 38 8.42 10.36 -7.87
CA GLY A 38 9.15 11.24 -6.94
C GLY A 38 10.28 10.50 -6.20
N LEU A 39 10.10 9.22 -5.92
CA LEU A 39 11.17 8.38 -5.37
C LEU A 39 12.32 8.20 -6.37
N HIS A 40 12.03 7.94 -7.65
CA HIS A 40 13.05 7.80 -8.69
C HIS A 40 13.84 9.09 -8.92
N GLN A 41 13.21 10.26 -8.77
CA GLN A 41 13.84 11.56 -8.93
C GLN A 41 14.56 12.05 -7.67
N ALA A 42 14.51 11.30 -6.56
CA ALA A 42 14.99 11.73 -5.25
C ALA A 42 14.42 13.09 -4.83
N GLU A 43 13.12 13.33 -5.11
CA GLU A 43 12.41 14.50 -4.61
C GLU A 43 12.40 14.49 -3.07
N GLY A 44 12.60 15.65 -2.44
CA GLY A 44 12.80 15.72 -0.99
C GLY A 44 11.60 15.25 -0.17
N PHE A 45 10.38 15.67 -0.53
CA PHE A 45 9.16 15.35 0.22
C PHE A 45 7.95 15.17 -0.69
N ILE A 46 7.19 14.10 -0.46
CA ILE A 46 5.92 13.82 -1.13
C ILE A 46 4.83 13.74 -0.06
N VAL A 47 3.71 14.45 -0.27
CA VAL A 47 2.57 14.46 0.65
C VAL A 47 1.39 13.74 0.02
N VAL A 48 0.86 12.72 0.70
CA VAL A 48 -0.36 12.00 0.31
C VAL A 48 -1.53 12.45 1.19
N THR A 49 -2.52 13.10 0.59
CA THR A 49 -3.72 13.58 1.28
C THR A 49 -4.95 12.74 0.91
N GLY A 50 -5.97 12.79 1.76
CA GLY A 50 -7.23 12.07 1.57
C GLY A 50 -8.00 11.93 2.88
N GLU A 51 -9.29 11.59 2.76
CA GLU A 51 -10.18 11.44 3.91
C GLU A 51 -9.79 10.27 4.84
N VAL A 52 -10.44 10.20 6.00
CA VAL A 52 -10.32 9.05 6.92
C VAL A 52 -10.78 7.79 6.20
N GLY A 53 -10.00 6.71 6.29
CA GLY A 53 -10.31 5.47 5.59
C GLY A 53 -9.96 5.45 4.08
N ALA A 54 -9.41 6.52 3.51
CA ALA A 54 -9.04 6.56 2.08
C ALA A 54 -7.88 5.61 1.66
N GLY A 55 -7.34 4.80 2.59
CA GLY A 55 -6.26 3.85 2.31
C GLY A 55 -4.87 4.46 2.19
N LYS A 56 -4.63 5.65 2.77
CA LYS A 56 -3.32 6.35 2.73
C LYS A 56 -2.18 5.46 3.24
N THR A 57 -2.35 4.85 4.42
CA THR A 57 -1.36 3.94 5.00
C THR A 57 -1.13 2.71 4.12
N THR A 58 -2.21 2.13 3.59
CA THR A 58 -2.14 0.99 2.68
C THR A 58 -1.36 1.33 1.40
N LEU A 59 -1.54 2.54 0.86
CA LEU A 59 -0.81 3.02 -0.31
C LEU A 59 0.70 3.10 -0.05
N VAL A 60 1.11 3.66 1.09
CA VAL A 60 2.54 3.74 1.47
C VAL A 60 3.12 2.36 1.69
N GLN A 61 2.42 1.46 2.39
CA GLN A 61 2.85 0.07 2.56
C GLN A 61 3.02 -0.65 1.22
N GLN A 62 2.12 -0.40 0.26
CA GLN A 62 2.21 -0.98 -1.07
C GLN A 62 3.39 -0.44 -1.88
N LEU A 63 3.74 0.84 -1.71
CA LEU A 63 4.96 1.42 -2.30
C LEU A 63 6.18 0.69 -1.73
N LEU A 64 6.29 0.58 -0.40
CA LEU A 64 7.42 -0.07 0.26
C LEU A 64 7.62 -1.53 -0.20
N ARG A 65 6.53 -2.26 -0.43
CA ARG A 65 6.58 -3.63 -0.98
C ARG A 65 7.12 -3.71 -2.42
N ARG A 66 7.01 -2.64 -3.20
CA ARG A 66 7.52 -2.56 -4.58
C ARG A 66 8.98 -2.14 -4.65
N LEU A 67 9.56 -1.64 -3.56
CA LEU A 67 10.93 -1.17 -3.57
C LEU A 67 11.93 -2.32 -3.58
N PRO A 68 12.98 -2.25 -4.40
CA PRO A 68 14.04 -3.25 -4.38
C PRO A 68 14.79 -3.19 -3.04
N VAL A 69 14.89 -4.34 -2.37
CA VAL A 69 15.47 -4.48 -1.03
C VAL A 69 16.95 -4.10 -0.97
N ASN A 70 17.63 -4.07 -2.13
CA ASN A 70 19.09 -3.96 -2.18
C ASN A 70 19.64 -2.53 -2.09
N ASN A 71 18.80 -1.50 -2.28
CA ASN A 71 19.29 -0.11 -2.44
C ASN A 71 18.54 0.92 -1.59
N VAL A 72 17.51 0.51 -0.86
CA VAL A 72 16.68 1.43 -0.05
C VAL A 72 16.44 0.81 1.32
N VAL A 73 16.73 1.58 2.38
CA VAL A 73 16.39 1.21 3.75
C VAL A 73 15.15 2.02 4.16
N PRO A 74 13.96 1.41 4.20
CA PRO A 74 12.76 2.13 4.59
C PRO A 74 12.71 2.33 6.11
N VAL A 75 12.43 3.57 6.53
CA VAL A 75 12.13 3.91 7.93
C VAL A 75 10.72 4.48 7.97
N GLN A 76 9.84 3.87 8.76
CA GLN A 76 8.47 4.33 8.95
C GLN A 76 8.32 4.99 10.32
N VAL A 77 7.96 6.27 10.33
CA VAL A 77 7.57 7.00 11.54
C VAL A 77 6.06 7.14 11.54
N VAL A 78 5.40 6.63 12.58
CA VAL A 78 3.96 6.77 12.79
C VAL A 78 3.74 7.57 14.05
N THR A 79 2.92 8.61 13.96
CA THR A 79 2.48 9.39 15.12
C THR A 79 0.96 9.27 15.23
N THR A 80 0.48 9.05 16.44
CA THR A 80 -0.95 9.13 16.77
C THR A 80 -1.18 10.50 17.40
N GLN A 81 -1.79 11.42 16.66
CA GLN A 81 -2.39 12.63 17.22
C GLN A 81 -3.85 12.36 17.58
#